data_AF-A0AAW6R5G9-F1
#
_entry.id   AF-A0AAW6R5G9-F1
#
_cell.length_a   1.000
_cell.length_b   1.000
_cell.length_c   1.000
_cell.angle_alpha   90.00
_cell.angle_beta   90.00
_cell.angle_gamma   90.00
#
_symmetry.space_group_name_H-M   'P 1'
#
loop_
_entity.id
_entity.type
_entity.pdbx_description
1 polymer ?
#
loop_
_entity_poly.entity_id
_entity_poly.type
_entity_poly.pdbx_seq_one_letter_code
_entity_poly.pdbx_strand_id
1 'polypeptide(L)'
;MTKRDGTQWAPLKLYESAQRTLKAFDTLLAQAPASVTPSAAVTACRDDLADIALEEAQTLTEIHDVKDQLAGSAEHAAHVLAREDTPADDRLAALARVLGSTSPDIARTTRKMSNQARFRHARRAAQRWHALGDELLTGLLAPWAEAIITELEDLAGHVLEGRHEAMVEAEAFAIEYDIKTEDVANWQLMPERYHGHYKRLRAAELAHQYRHLAEIIVELELRARGLLPDLHPDSNVPRSALIFADPTQLPSVETLDSRATLWLVDAIANGARPRLATATEVAKTYKIPETAMATT
;
A
#
# COMPACT_ATOMS: atom_id res chain seq x y z
N MET A 1 8.52 12.67 14.88
CA MET A 1 7.72 11.47 15.19
C MET A 1 6.51 11.89 15.98
N THR A 2 5.36 11.27 15.77
CA THR A 2 4.11 11.59 16.50
C THR A 2 3.76 10.43 17.41
N LYS A 3 3.50 10.70 18.69
CA LYS A 3 2.97 9.71 19.64
C LYS A 3 1.44 9.74 19.62
N ARG A 4 0.81 8.58 19.47
CA ARG A 4 -0.64 8.38 19.59
C ARG A 4 -0.87 7.13 20.45
N ASP A 5 -1.62 7.26 21.54
CA ASP A 5 -1.96 6.15 22.45
C ASP A 5 -0.72 5.38 22.95
N GLY A 6 0.38 6.11 23.24
CA GLY A 6 1.66 5.52 23.65
C GLY A 6 2.49 4.89 22.53
N THR A 7 1.93 4.76 21.33
CA THR A 7 2.58 4.17 20.15
C THR A 7 3.22 5.25 19.29
N GLN A 8 4.43 5.00 18.78
CA GLN A 8 5.13 5.94 17.91
C GLN A 8 4.79 5.71 16.43
N TRP A 9 4.69 6.80 15.69
CA TRP A 9 4.35 6.79 14.27
C TRP A 9 5.33 7.66 13.48
N ALA A 10 5.67 7.17 12.29
CA ALA A 10 6.29 8.00 11.27
C ALA A 10 5.31 9.13 10.86
N PRO A 11 5.81 10.30 10.46
CA PRO A 11 4.94 11.37 9.94
C PRO A 11 4.10 10.86 8.76
N LEU A 12 2.79 11.12 8.82
CA LEU A 12 1.86 10.70 7.78
C LEU A 12 2.21 11.35 6.43
N LYS A 13 2.58 10.53 5.45
CA LYS A 13 2.89 10.98 4.08
C LYS A 13 1.66 10.80 3.19
N LEU A 14 1.10 11.92 2.75
CA LEU A 14 -0.08 11.95 1.90
C LEU A 14 0.22 11.44 0.49
N TYR A 15 -0.77 10.80 -0.14
CA TYR A 15 -0.80 10.67 -1.59
C TYR A 15 -1.24 11.99 -2.22
N GLU A 16 -1.08 12.10 -3.55
CA GLU A 16 -1.39 13.31 -4.31
C GLU A 16 -2.87 13.69 -4.28
N SER A 17 -3.76 12.71 -4.11
CA SER A 17 -5.21 12.85 -4.10
C SER A 17 -5.87 11.73 -3.28
N ALA A 18 -7.15 11.89 -2.92
CA ALA A 18 -7.92 10.81 -2.32
C ALA A 18 -8.12 9.65 -3.31
N GLN A 19 -8.31 9.93 -4.61
CA GLN A 19 -8.36 8.89 -5.64
C GLN A 19 -7.08 8.04 -5.69
N ARG A 20 -5.91 8.66 -5.53
CA ARG A 20 -4.62 7.93 -5.48
C ARG A 20 -4.50 7.09 -4.20
N THR A 21 -4.99 7.59 -3.07
CA THR A 21 -5.07 6.84 -1.81
C THR A 21 -5.96 5.60 -1.97
N LEU A 22 -7.18 5.77 -2.51
CA LEU A 22 -8.11 4.66 -2.76
C LEU A 22 -7.47 3.62 -3.69
N LYS A 23 -6.87 4.05 -4.80
CA LYS A 23 -6.21 3.14 -5.74
C LYS A 23 -5.09 2.34 -5.07
N ALA A 24 -4.29 2.96 -4.21
CA ALA A 24 -3.26 2.25 -3.46
C ALA A 24 -3.86 1.21 -2.50
N PHE A 25 -4.96 1.56 -1.82
CA PHE A 25 -5.68 0.63 -0.94
C PHE A 25 -6.30 -0.54 -1.71
N ASP A 26 -6.98 -0.27 -2.83
CA ASP A 26 -7.56 -1.30 -3.69
C ASP A 26 -6.47 -2.21 -4.29
N THR A 27 -5.28 -1.66 -4.59
CA THR A 27 -4.13 -2.46 -5.05
C THR A 27 -3.64 -3.40 -3.96
N LEU A 28 -3.56 -2.94 -2.72
CA LEU A 28 -3.22 -3.78 -1.57
C LEU A 28 -4.22 -4.92 -1.38
N LEU A 29 -5.52 -4.63 -1.49
CA LEU A 29 -6.57 -5.66 -1.40
C LEU A 29 -6.49 -6.67 -2.55
N ALA A 30 -6.24 -6.20 -3.77
CA ALA A 30 -6.17 -7.07 -4.94
C ALA A 30 -4.95 -8.00 -4.96
N GLN A 31 -3.87 -7.65 -4.23
CA GLN A 31 -2.70 -8.50 -4.09
C GLN A 31 -2.88 -9.62 -3.05
N ALA A 32 -3.88 -9.50 -2.15
CA ALA A 32 -4.15 -10.53 -1.17
C ALA A 32 -4.63 -11.83 -1.86
N PRO A 33 -4.23 -13.02 -1.37
CA PRO A 33 -4.67 -14.30 -1.91
C PRO A 33 -6.19 -14.43 -1.81
N ALA A 34 -6.81 -15.13 -2.76
CA ALA A 34 -8.26 -15.34 -2.78
C ALA A 34 -8.79 -16.06 -1.53
N SER A 35 -7.94 -16.79 -0.80
CA SER A 35 -8.27 -17.43 0.48
C SER A 35 -8.42 -16.44 1.64
N VAL A 36 -7.91 -15.22 1.49
CA VAL A 36 -7.92 -14.20 2.54
C VAL A 36 -9.10 -13.26 2.33
N THR A 37 -10.03 -13.27 3.29
CA THR A 37 -11.15 -12.33 3.30
C THR A 37 -10.81 -11.13 4.20
N PRO A 38 -10.84 -9.89 3.69
CA PRO A 38 -10.63 -8.70 4.51
C PRO A 38 -11.65 -8.60 5.64
N SER A 39 -11.23 -8.08 6.79
CA SER A 39 -12.16 -7.82 7.90
C SER A 39 -13.20 -6.75 7.56
N ALA A 40 -14.26 -6.70 8.37
CA ALA A 40 -15.30 -5.65 8.24
C ALA A 40 -14.72 -4.24 8.39
N ALA A 41 -13.72 -4.05 9.27
CA ALA A 41 -13.07 -2.76 9.46
C ALA A 41 -12.24 -2.32 8.23
N VAL A 42 -11.52 -3.27 7.62
CA VAL A 42 -10.75 -3.03 6.39
C VAL A 42 -11.69 -2.67 5.23
N THR A 43 -12.81 -3.41 5.11
CA THR A 43 -13.84 -3.16 4.09
C THR A 43 -14.50 -1.80 4.28
N ALA A 44 -14.92 -1.47 5.52
CA ALA A 44 -15.50 -0.16 5.84
C ALA A 44 -14.52 0.98 5.54
N CYS A 45 -13.24 0.82 5.89
CA CYS A 45 -12.21 1.81 5.55
C CYS A 45 -12.10 2.01 4.03
N ARG A 46 -12.16 0.93 3.23
CA ARG A 46 -12.14 1.03 1.77
C ARG A 46 -13.33 1.81 1.24
N ASP A 47 -14.52 1.55 1.77
CA ASP A 47 -15.75 2.25 1.35
C ASP A 47 -15.69 3.73 1.73
N ASP A 48 -15.21 4.08 2.93
CA ASP A 48 -15.00 5.48 3.31
C ASP A 48 -13.98 6.18 2.39
N LEU A 49 -12.92 5.48 1.98
CA LEU A 49 -11.95 6.02 1.02
C LEU A 49 -12.59 6.25 -0.35
N ALA A 50 -13.51 5.37 -0.77
CA ALA A 50 -14.27 5.53 -2.00
C ALA A 50 -15.19 6.75 -1.95
N ASP A 51 -15.88 6.97 -0.84
CA ASP A 51 -16.72 8.14 -0.63
C ASP A 51 -15.90 9.43 -0.65
N ILE A 52 -14.74 9.48 0.03
CA ILE A 52 -13.87 10.66 0.02
C ILE A 52 -13.32 10.95 -1.39
N ALA A 53 -13.01 9.90 -2.17
CA ALA A 53 -12.57 10.05 -3.55
C ALA A 53 -13.69 10.55 -4.47
N LEU A 54 -14.93 10.10 -4.24
CA LEU A 54 -16.10 10.59 -4.95
C LEU A 54 -16.38 12.07 -4.62
N GLU A 55 -16.32 12.46 -3.34
CA GLU A 55 -16.43 13.86 -2.91
C GLU A 55 -15.35 14.75 -3.57
N GLU A 56 -14.11 14.26 -3.68
CA GLU A 56 -13.04 14.96 -4.39
C GLU A 56 -13.39 15.18 -5.87
N ALA A 57 -13.85 14.13 -6.56
CA ALA A 57 -14.21 14.20 -7.96
C ALA A 57 -15.38 15.17 -8.21
N GLN A 58 -16.40 15.15 -7.33
CA GLN A 58 -17.52 16.08 -7.37
C GLN A 58 -17.05 17.53 -7.18
N THR A 59 -16.26 17.79 -6.14
CA THR A 59 -15.72 19.14 -5.85
C THR A 59 -14.87 19.65 -7.01
N LEU A 60 -14.06 18.80 -7.63
CA LEU A 60 -13.25 19.19 -8.80
C LEU A 60 -14.12 19.48 -10.03
N THR A 61 -15.22 18.75 -10.20
CA THR A 61 -16.21 19.01 -11.25
C THR A 61 -16.89 20.35 -11.02
N GLU A 62 -17.35 20.63 -9.80
CA GLU A 62 -17.94 21.94 -9.45
C GLU A 62 -16.96 23.11 -9.68
N ILE A 63 -15.68 22.94 -9.33
CA ILE A 63 -14.65 23.96 -9.61
C ILE A 63 -14.45 24.15 -11.11
N HIS A 64 -14.54 23.06 -11.89
CA HIS A 64 -14.46 23.12 -13.35
C HIS A 64 -15.69 23.84 -13.94
N ASP A 65 -16.89 23.54 -13.47
CA ASP A 65 -18.13 24.17 -13.91
C ASP A 65 -18.12 25.67 -13.60
N VAL A 66 -17.64 26.08 -12.42
CA VAL A 66 -17.46 27.50 -12.08
C VAL A 66 -16.49 28.18 -13.05
N LYS A 67 -15.38 27.51 -13.40
CA LYS A 67 -14.42 28.03 -14.38
C LYS A 67 -15.07 28.18 -15.76
N ASP A 68 -15.85 27.19 -16.21
CA ASP A 68 -16.51 27.20 -17.51
C ASP A 68 -17.64 28.24 -17.56
N GLN A 69 -18.41 28.42 -16.48
CA GLN A 69 -19.41 29.48 -16.38
C GLN A 69 -18.77 30.87 -16.47
N LEU A 70 -17.63 31.08 -15.82
CA LEU A 70 -16.87 32.33 -15.91
C LEU A 70 -16.37 32.55 -17.35
N ALA A 71 -15.89 31.51 -18.03
CA ALA A 71 -15.46 31.58 -19.43
C ALA A 71 -16.63 31.80 -20.41
N GLY A 72 -17.76 31.11 -20.25
CA GLY A 72 -18.96 31.30 -21.08
C GLY A 72 -19.60 32.67 -20.88
N SER A 73 -19.53 33.23 -19.66
CA SER A 73 -19.85 34.65 -19.40
C SER A 73 -18.96 35.59 -20.23
N ALA A 74 -17.69 35.24 -20.44
CA ALA A 74 -16.77 35.99 -21.32
C ALA A 74 -17.24 35.97 -22.77
N GLU A 75 -17.54 34.79 -23.30
CA GLU A 75 -17.96 34.61 -24.69
C GLU A 75 -19.27 35.32 -24.98
N HIS A 76 -20.24 35.19 -24.06
CA HIS A 76 -21.50 35.92 -24.16
C HIS A 76 -21.30 37.44 -24.11
N ALA A 77 -20.43 37.92 -23.22
CA ALA A 77 -20.10 39.33 -23.14
C ALA A 77 -19.36 39.85 -24.40
N ALA A 78 -18.48 39.03 -25.01
CA ALA A 78 -17.85 39.35 -26.29
C ALA A 78 -18.87 39.46 -27.43
N HIS A 79 -19.89 38.60 -27.47
CA HIS A 79 -21.00 38.72 -28.41
C HIS A 79 -21.81 40.00 -28.22
N VAL A 80 -22.07 40.42 -26.97
CA VAL A 80 -22.77 41.68 -26.65
C VAL A 80 -21.96 42.90 -27.12
N LEU A 81 -20.63 42.86 -26.98
CA LEU A 81 -19.72 43.89 -27.47
C LEU A 81 -19.66 43.96 -29.00
N ALA A 82 -19.80 42.82 -29.68
CA ALA A 82 -19.74 42.75 -31.14
C ALA A 82 -21.00 43.28 -31.87
N ARG A 83 -22.12 43.47 -31.16
CA ARG A 83 -23.36 44.01 -31.75
C ARG A 83 -23.33 45.54 -31.76
N GLU A 84 -23.58 46.13 -32.93
CA GLU A 84 -23.54 47.59 -33.14
C GLU A 84 -24.68 48.35 -32.44
N ASP A 85 -25.80 47.68 -32.14
CA ASP A 85 -27.00 48.29 -31.54
C ASP A 85 -27.05 48.23 -30.00
N THR A 86 -26.02 47.66 -29.35
CA THR A 86 -26.02 47.48 -27.89
C THR A 86 -25.86 48.83 -27.16
N PRO A 87 -26.71 49.14 -26.15
CA PRO A 87 -26.58 50.32 -25.30
C PRO A 87 -25.20 50.45 -24.63
N ALA A 88 -24.77 51.69 -24.37
CA ALA A 88 -23.44 51.97 -23.81
C ALA A 88 -23.22 51.34 -22.42
N ASP A 89 -24.23 51.34 -21.55
CA ASP A 89 -24.16 50.76 -20.22
C ASP A 89 -24.02 49.23 -20.27
N ASP A 90 -24.76 48.57 -21.17
CA ASP A 90 -24.67 47.12 -21.40
C ASP A 90 -23.32 46.72 -22.00
N ARG A 91 -22.76 47.56 -22.89
CA ARG A 91 -21.40 47.38 -23.42
C ARG A 91 -20.35 47.53 -22.32
N LEU A 92 -20.43 48.53 -21.45
CA LEU A 92 -19.51 48.71 -20.32
C LEU A 92 -19.56 47.52 -19.37
N ALA A 93 -20.76 47.05 -19.03
CA ALA A 93 -20.96 45.87 -18.20
C ALA A 93 -20.45 44.56 -18.86
N ALA A 94 -20.55 44.45 -20.18
CA ALA A 94 -19.98 43.34 -20.94
C ALA A 94 -18.44 43.40 -20.98
N LEU A 95 -17.87 44.59 -21.21
CA LEU A 95 -16.41 44.82 -21.18
C LEU A 95 -15.80 44.46 -19.83
N ALA A 96 -16.44 44.86 -18.73
CA ALA A 96 -16.03 44.50 -17.38
C ALA A 96 -16.05 42.97 -17.16
N ARG A 97 -17.06 42.26 -17.69
CA ARG A 97 -17.15 40.79 -17.62
C ARG A 97 -16.06 40.09 -18.42
N VAL A 98 -15.79 40.53 -19.67
CA VAL A 98 -14.69 39.97 -20.49
C VAL A 98 -13.35 40.15 -19.77
N LEU A 99 -13.03 41.38 -19.36
CA LEU A 99 -11.76 41.69 -18.66
C LEU A 99 -11.60 40.90 -17.36
N GLY A 100 -12.69 40.66 -16.62
CA GLY A 100 -12.69 39.84 -15.43
C GLY A 100 -12.45 38.35 -15.73
N SER A 101 -13.24 37.78 -16.63
CA SER A 101 -13.29 36.35 -16.98
C SER A 101 -12.04 35.77 -17.65
N THR A 102 -11.34 36.55 -18.49
CA THR A 102 -10.10 36.11 -19.17
C THR A 102 -8.83 36.45 -18.38
N SER A 103 -8.95 36.96 -17.15
CA SER A 103 -7.80 37.32 -16.34
C SER A 103 -6.97 36.07 -15.98
N PRO A 104 -5.63 36.10 -16.15
CA PRO A 104 -4.72 35.10 -15.58
C PRO A 104 -4.98 34.81 -14.09
N ASP A 105 -5.56 35.76 -13.36
CA ASP A 105 -5.92 35.63 -11.95
C ASP A 105 -7.03 34.61 -11.71
N ILE A 106 -8.01 34.45 -12.61
CA ILE A 106 -9.06 33.43 -12.48
C ILE A 106 -8.49 32.05 -12.72
N ALA A 107 -7.66 31.87 -13.75
CA ALA A 107 -6.96 30.61 -13.99
C ALA A 107 -6.06 30.22 -12.81
N ARG A 108 -5.37 31.21 -12.21
CA ARG A 108 -4.56 31.00 -11.01
C ARG A 108 -5.42 30.65 -9.79
N THR A 109 -6.55 31.32 -9.62
CA THR A 109 -7.45 31.11 -8.47
C THR A 109 -8.14 29.75 -8.54
N THR A 110 -8.69 29.38 -9.69
CA THR A 110 -9.30 28.06 -9.92
C THR A 110 -8.29 26.93 -9.73
N ARG A 111 -7.07 27.07 -10.27
CA ARG A 111 -5.98 26.11 -10.02
C ARG A 111 -5.62 26.00 -8.54
N LYS A 112 -5.57 27.13 -7.82
CA LYS A 112 -5.33 27.15 -6.37
C LYS A 112 -6.46 26.45 -5.62
N MET A 113 -7.73 26.68 -5.99
CA MET A 113 -8.89 26.00 -5.42
C MET A 113 -8.84 24.49 -5.66
N SER A 114 -8.57 24.04 -6.89
CA SER A 114 -8.42 22.61 -7.20
C SER A 114 -7.31 21.97 -6.36
N ASN A 115 -6.13 22.60 -6.28
CA ASN A 115 -5.02 22.07 -5.48
C ASN A 115 -5.36 22.01 -3.98
N GLN A 116 -6.08 23.01 -3.47
CA GLN A 116 -6.51 23.04 -2.08
C GLN A 116 -7.57 21.97 -1.80
N ALA A 117 -8.52 21.76 -2.71
CA ALA A 117 -9.50 20.67 -2.62
C ALA A 117 -8.78 19.31 -2.59
N ARG A 118 -7.91 19.03 -3.57
CA ARG A 118 -7.10 17.79 -3.63
C ARG A 118 -6.35 17.54 -2.32
N PHE A 119 -5.66 18.57 -1.81
CA PHE A 119 -4.91 18.44 -0.55
C PHE A 119 -5.81 18.12 0.65
N ARG A 120 -6.98 18.77 0.77
CA ARG A 120 -7.92 18.51 1.86
C ARG A 120 -8.48 17.09 1.82
N HIS A 121 -8.93 16.63 0.66
CA HIS A 121 -9.45 15.27 0.49
C HIS A 121 -8.35 14.22 0.65
N ALA A 122 -7.17 14.44 0.07
CA ALA A 122 -6.01 13.56 0.27
C ALA A 122 -5.64 13.43 1.75
N ARG A 123 -5.66 14.53 2.50
CA ARG A 123 -5.43 14.52 3.95
C ARG A 123 -6.50 13.73 4.70
N ARG A 124 -7.78 13.94 4.39
CA ARG A 124 -8.89 13.17 5.00
C ARG A 124 -8.76 11.67 4.72
N ALA A 125 -8.50 11.30 3.47
CA ALA A 125 -8.30 9.92 3.05
C ALA A 125 -7.11 9.27 3.78
N ALA A 126 -5.96 9.94 3.80
CA ALA A 126 -4.78 9.43 4.51
C ALA A 126 -5.02 9.29 6.02
N GLN A 127 -5.76 10.22 6.63
CA GLN A 127 -6.15 10.12 8.04
C GLN A 127 -7.10 8.95 8.30
N ARG A 128 -8.02 8.65 7.37
CA ARG A 128 -8.92 7.51 7.49
C ARG A 128 -8.15 6.19 7.45
N TRP A 129 -7.23 6.04 6.50
CA TRP A 129 -6.36 4.87 6.43
C TRP A 129 -5.43 4.77 7.65
N HIS A 130 -4.81 5.88 8.05
CA HIS A 130 -4.00 5.93 9.26
C HIS A 130 -4.77 5.53 10.53
N ALA A 131 -6.07 5.84 10.60
CA ALA A 131 -6.91 5.46 11.73
C ALA A 131 -7.17 3.95 11.81
N LEU A 132 -7.09 3.22 10.69
CA LEU A 132 -7.22 1.77 10.65
C LEU A 132 -6.05 1.10 11.40
N GLY A 133 -4.82 1.61 11.25
CA GLY A 133 -3.65 1.18 12.03
C GLY A 133 -3.47 -0.34 12.09
N ASP A 134 -3.31 -0.89 13.30
CA ASP A 134 -3.12 -2.32 13.53
C ASP A 134 -4.31 -3.20 13.10
N GLU A 135 -5.51 -2.63 12.88
CA GLU A 135 -6.64 -3.38 12.30
C GLU A 135 -6.39 -3.77 10.84
N LEU A 136 -5.56 -3.02 10.10
CA LEU A 136 -5.11 -3.42 8.78
C LEU A 136 -4.19 -4.64 8.87
N LEU A 137 -3.32 -4.65 9.87
CA LEU A 137 -2.39 -5.75 10.09
C LEU A 137 -3.16 -7.01 10.49
N THR A 138 -4.01 -6.93 11.49
CA THR A 138 -4.78 -8.08 11.99
C THR A 138 -5.91 -8.51 11.06
N GLY A 139 -6.53 -7.57 10.34
CA GLY A 139 -7.70 -7.81 9.49
C GLY A 139 -7.40 -8.14 8.02
N LEU A 140 -6.13 -8.07 7.59
CA LEU A 140 -5.73 -8.38 6.22
C LEU A 140 -4.32 -8.97 6.12
N LEU A 141 -3.31 -8.23 6.61
CA LEU A 141 -1.90 -8.56 6.32
C LEU A 141 -1.41 -9.80 7.06
N ALA A 142 -1.80 -10.01 8.32
CA ALA A 142 -1.44 -11.19 9.11
C ALA A 142 -2.14 -12.45 8.57
N PRO A 143 -3.44 -12.46 8.25
CA PRO A 143 -4.07 -13.56 7.53
C PRO A 143 -3.41 -13.87 6.18
N TRP A 144 -2.97 -12.84 5.44
CA TRP A 144 -2.22 -13.03 4.20
C TRP A 144 -0.86 -13.69 4.45
N ALA A 145 -0.09 -13.18 5.40
CA ALA A 145 1.17 -13.79 5.80
C ALA A 145 0.98 -15.26 6.19
N GLU A 146 -0.04 -15.56 7.00
CA GLU A 146 -0.38 -16.92 7.44
C GLU A 146 -0.71 -17.84 6.26
N ALA A 147 -1.54 -17.39 5.31
CA ALA A 147 -1.87 -18.17 4.12
C ALA A 147 -0.62 -18.55 3.30
N ILE A 148 0.33 -17.61 3.14
CA ILE A 148 1.61 -17.88 2.45
C ILE A 148 2.42 -18.92 3.23
N ILE A 149 2.53 -18.76 4.55
CA ILE A 149 3.34 -19.65 5.39
C ILE A 149 2.75 -21.05 5.41
N THR A 150 1.43 -21.20 5.53
CA THR A 150 0.77 -22.51 5.52
C THR A 150 1.07 -23.27 4.23
N GLU A 151 0.96 -22.62 3.06
CA GLU A 151 1.30 -23.26 1.80
C GLU A 151 2.80 -23.58 1.70
N LEU A 152 3.65 -22.69 2.22
CA LEU A 152 5.09 -22.88 2.20
C LEU A 152 5.55 -24.02 3.12
N GLU A 153 4.93 -24.22 4.28
CA GLU A 153 5.22 -25.33 5.20
C GLU A 153 5.09 -26.70 4.51
N ASP A 154 4.06 -26.88 3.68
CA ASP A 154 3.82 -28.11 2.94
C ASP A 154 4.87 -28.37 1.84
N LEU A 155 5.54 -27.31 1.36
CA LEU A 155 6.47 -27.36 0.23
C LEU A 155 7.94 -27.26 0.66
N ALA A 156 8.23 -26.72 1.85
CA ALA A 156 9.57 -26.36 2.28
C ALA A 156 10.53 -27.58 2.33
N GLY A 157 10.00 -28.76 2.67
CA GLY A 157 10.78 -30.01 2.65
C GLY A 157 11.40 -30.34 1.29
N HIS A 158 10.73 -30.00 0.18
CA HIS A 158 11.23 -30.27 -1.17
C HIS A 158 12.37 -29.35 -1.61
N VAL A 159 12.48 -28.17 -1.00
CA VAL A 159 13.61 -27.25 -1.22
C VAL A 159 14.83 -27.71 -0.41
N LEU A 160 14.60 -28.27 0.78
CA LEU A 160 15.67 -28.84 1.61
C LEU A 160 16.31 -30.08 0.97
N GLU A 161 15.53 -30.88 0.26
CA GLU A 161 16.00 -32.02 -0.54
C GLU A 161 16.88 -31.54 -1.70
N GLY A 162 18.21 -31.57 -1.50
CA GLY A 162 19.20 -31.13 -2.48
C GLY A 162 19.56 -29.64 -2.40
N ARG A 163 18.93 -28.88 -1.49
CA ARG A 163 19.23 -27.48 -1.16
C ARG A 163 19.35 -26.60 -2.40
N HIS A 164 20.43 -25.83 -2.50
CA HIS A 164 20.66 -24.87 -3.59
C HIS A 164 20.79 -25.54 -4.96
N GLU A 165 21.40 -26.72 -5.05
CA GLU A 165 21.60 -27.43 -6.32
C GLU A 165 20.26 -27.82 -6.94
N ALA A 166 19.36 -28.38 -6.13
CA ALA A 166 18.01 -28.75 -6.56
C ALA A 166 17.15 -27.54 -6.98
N MET A 167 17.42 -26.36 -6.40
CA MET A 167 16.79 -25.10 -6.82
C MET A 167 17.31 -24.61 -8.16
N VAL A 168 18.63 -24.67 -8.39
CA VAL A 168 19.23 -24.31 -9.68
C VAL A 168 18.71 -25.24 -10.79
N GLU A 169 18.55 -26.53 -10.51
CA GLU A 169 17.92 -27.48 -11.45
C GLU A 169 16.47 -27.13 -11.77
N ALA A 170 15.69 -26.73 -10.75
CA ALA A 170 14.30 -26.30 -10.95
C ALA A 170 14.20 -24.99 -11.75
N GLU A 171 15.12 -24.04 -11.54
CA GLU A 171 15.20 -22.81 -12.34
C GLU A 171 15.61 -23.08 -13.79
N ALA A 172 16.58 -23.98 -14.01
CA ALA A 172 16.97 -24.41 -15.35
C ALA A 172 15.81 -25.08 -16.08
N PHE A 173 15.05 -25.93 -15.38
CA PHE A 173 13.81 -26.52 -15.89
C PHE A 173 12.78 -25.44 -16.26
N ALA A 174 12.59 -24.42 -15.44
CA ALA A 174 11.65 -23.34 -15.73
C ALA A 174 12.01 -22.60 -17.03
N ILE A 175 13.30 -22.35 -17.25
CA ILE A 175 13.82 -21.69 -18.45
C ILE A 175 13.70 -22.58 -19.68
N GLU A 176 14.05 -23.87 -19.57
CA GLU A 176 14.02 -24.82 -20.68
C GLU A 176 12.60 -25.03 -21.22
N TYR A 177 11.62 -25.07 -20.32
CA TYR A 177 10.22 -25.38 -20.66
C TYR A 177 9.29 -24.16 -20.70
N ASP A 178 9.82 -22.94 -20.56
CA ASP A 178 9.05 -21.68 -20.52
C ASP A 178 7.89 -21.71 -19.51
N ILE A 179 8.19 -22.20 -18.30
CA ILE A 179 7.21 -22.39 -17.24
C ILE A 179 6.74 -21.05 -16.68
N LYS A 180 5.42 -20.85 -16.56
CA LYS A 180 4.82 -19.62 -16.02
C LYS A 180 4.42 -19.78 -14.55
N THR A 181 4.25 -18.66 -13.86
CA THR A 181 3.77 -18.62 -12.46
C THR A 181 2.42 -19.32 -12.29
N GLU A 182 1.52 -19.25 -13.29
CA GLU A 182 0.25 -19.98 -13.26
C GLU A 182 0.45 -21.50 -13.30
N ASP A 183 1.45 -21.98 -14.04
CA ASP A 183 1.77 -23.41 -14.10
C ASP A 183 2.36 -23.90 -12.78
N VAL A 184 3.21 -23.07 -12.15
CA VAL A 184 3.79 -23.31 -10.82
C VAL A 184 2.71 -23.36 -9.74
N ALA A 185 1.74 -22.45 -9.78
CA ALA A 185 0.61 -22.44 -8.84
C ALA A 185 -0.29 -23.67 -9.01
N ASN A 186 -0.47 -24.15 -10.25
CA ASN A 186 -1.32 -25.30 -10.57
C ASN A 186 -0.52 -26.59 -10.78
N TRP A 187 0.59 -26.75 -10.06
CA TRP A 187 1.52 -27.87 -10.25
C TRP A 187 0.86 -29.25 -10.12
N GLN A 188 -0.24 -29.38 -9.37
CA GLN A 188 -0.94 -30.65 -9.24
C GLN A 188 -1.55 -31.12 -10.58
N LEU A 189 -1.80 -30.19 -11.50
CA LEU A 189 -2.30 -30.48 -12.85
C LEU A 189 -1.19 -30.82 -13.84
N MET A 190 0.07 -30.63 -13.45
CA MET A 190 1.24 -30.87 -14.30
C MET A 190 1.70 -32.33 -14.22
N PRO A 191 2.53 -32.81 -15.17
CA PRO A 191 3.02 -34.19 -15.15
C PRO A 191 3.78 -34.52 -13.85
N GLU A 192 3.39 -35.62 -13.19
CA GLU A 192 3.92 -36.04 -11.87
C GLU A 192 5.44 -36.13 -11.81
N ARG A 193 6.07 -36.56 -12.92
CA ARG A 193 7.53 -36.68 -13.02
C ARG A 193 8.29 -35.36 -12.78
N TYR A 194 7.64 -34.22 -12.93
CA TYR A 194 8.23 -32.89 -12.73
C TYR A 194 7.73 -32.18 -11.48
N HIS A 195 6.84 -32.79 -10.69
CA HIS A 195 6.26 -32.15 -9.49
C HIS A 195 7.34 -31.64 -8.53
N GLY A 196 8.47 -32.35 -8.40
CA GLY A 196 9.60 -31.88 -7.58
C GLY A 196 10.10 -30.50 -7.99
N HIS A 197 10.27 -30.24 -9.30
CA HIS A 197 10.70 -28.92 -9.79
C HIS A 197 9.63 -27.86 -9.55
N TYR A 198 8.36 -28.14 -9.86
CA TYR A 198 7.28 -27.19 -9.63
C TYR A 198 7.10 -26.83 -8.16
N LYS A 199 7.15 -27.81 -7.25
CA LYS A 199 7.03 -27.57 -5.80
C LYS A 199 8.16 -26.69 -5.27
N ARG A 200 9.39 -26.89 -5.77
CA ARG A 200 10.56 -26.05 -5.43
C ARG A 200 10.40 -24.62 -5.93
N LEU A 201 9.98 -24.45 -7.19
CA LEU A 201 9.68 -23.14 -7.75
C LEU A 201 8.57 -22.44 -6.94
N ARG A 202 7.50 -23.17 -6.60
CA ARG A 202 6.39 -22.63 -5.81
C ARG A 202 6.82 -22.19 -4.42
N ALA A 203 7.64 -23.00 -3.74
CA ALA A 203 8.19 -22.65 -2.43
C ALA A 203 9.05 -21.37 -2.51
N ALA A 204 9.88 -21.23 -3.54
CA ALA A 204 10.67 -20.02 -3.75
C ALA A 204 9.82 -18.79 -4.08
N GLU A 205 8.77 -18.94 -4.90
CA GLU A 205 7.79 -17.88 -5.17
C GLU A 205 7.07 -17.43 -3.89
N LEU A 206 6.60 -18.35 -3.06
CA LEU A 206 5.93 -18.05 -1.78
C LEU A 206 6.87 -17.34 -0.81
N ALA A 207 8.10 -17.82 -0.67
CA ALA A 207 9.11 -17.17 0.16
C ALA A 207 9.43 -15.74 -0.34
N HIS A 208 9.47 -15.53 -1.66
CA HIS A 208 9.61 -14.19 -2.23
C HIS A 208 8.38 -13.30 -1.96
N GLN A 209 7.17 -13.82 -2.15
CA GLN A 209 5.92 -13.11 -1.85
C GLN A 209 5.85 -12.71 -0.37
N TYR A 210 6.25 -13.59 0.54
CA TYR A 210 6.31 -13.31 1.96
C TYR A 210 7.26 -12.16 2.27
N ARG A 211 8.48 -12.18 1.69
CA ARG A 211 9.45 -11.10 1.84
C ARG A 211 8.93 -9.80 1.24
N HIS A 212 8.28 -9.84 0.09
CA HIS A 212 7.67 -8.67 -0.51
C HIS A 212 6.61 -8.06 0.42
N LEU A 213 5.74 -8.90 1.01
CA LEU A 213 4.74 -8.46 1.98
C LEU A 213 5.39 -7.84 3.23
N ALA A 214 6.36 -8.52 3.84
CA ALA A 214 6.98 -8.07 5.08
C ALA A 214 7.91 -6.86 4.88
N GLU A 215 8.84 -6.91 3.93
CA GLU A 215 9.86 -5.88 3.73
C GLU A 215 9.33 -4.70 2.91
N ILE A 216 8.64 -4.96 1.79
CA ILE A 216 8.25 -3.89 0.86
C ILE A 216 6.93 -3.27 1.30
N ILE A 217 5.87 -4.06 1.41
CA ILE A 217 4.53 -3.55 1.71
C ILE A 217 4.49 -3.02 3.15
N VAL A 218 4.82 -3.84 4.15
CA VAL A 218 4.68 -3.47 5.56
C VAL A 218 5.70 -2.40 5.97
N GLU A 219 7.01 -2.61 5.75
CA GLU A 219 8.02 -1.62 6.20
C GLU A 219 8.08 -0.38 5.29
N LEU A 220 8.40 -0.60 4.01
CA LEU A 220 8.80 0.50 3.12
C LEU A 220 7.61 1.29 2.59
N GLU A 221 6.44 0.68 2.48
CA GLU A 221 5.23 1.39 2.05
C GLU A 221 4.38 1.85 3.23
N LEU A 222 3.89 0.94 4.08
CA LEU A 222 2.89 1.29 5.07
C LEU A 222 3.48 2.02 6.28
N ARG A 223 4.51 1.46 6.94
CA ARG A 223 5.14 2.11 8.11
C ARG A 223 5.92 3.36 7.74
N ALA A 224 6.71 3.34 6.66
CA ALA A 224 7.49 4.51 6.24
C ALA A 224 6.61 5.70 5.77
N ARG A 225 5.33 5.45 5.44
CA ARG A 225 4.31 6.50 5.19
C ARG A 225 3.51 6.88 6.43
N GLY A 226 3.71 6.20 7.56
CA GLY A 226 2.97 6.41 8.80
C GLY A 226 1.54 5.89 8.75
N LEU A 227 1.24 4.90 7.89
CA LEU A 227 -0.08 4.25 7.80
C LEU A 227 -0.20 3.08 8.78
N LEU A 228 0.93 2.47 9.16
CA LEU A 228 1.05 1.53 10.27
C LEU A 228 1.93 2.13 11.38
N PRO A 229 1.74 1.71 12.65
CA PRO A 229 2.60 2.16 13.73
C PRO A 229 4.03 1.63 13.57
N ASP A 230 4.99 2.39 14.10
CA ASP A 230 6.40 2.01 14.10
C ASP A 230 6.67 0.95 15.19
N LEU A 231 7.53 -0.03 14.90
CA LEU A 231 7.84 -1.11 15.84
C LEU A 231 8.90 -0.71 16.86
N HIS A 232 9.86 0.14 16.46
CA HIS A 232 10.99 0.53 17.29
C HIS A 232 11.42 1.97 17.01
N PRO A 233 10.99 2.93 17.85
CA PRO A 233 11.29 4.34 17.60
C PRO A 233 12.69 4.78 18.03
N ASP A 234 13.30 4.09 18.99
CA ASP A 234 14.49 4.56 19.71
C ASP A 234 15.69 3.60 19.65
N SER A 235 15.63 2.56 18.83
CA SER A 235 16.68 1.53 18.81
C SER A 235 17.22 1.25 17.41
N ASN A 236 18.54 1.00 17.34
CA ASN A 236 19.23 0.43 16.17
C ASN A 236 18.80 -1.02 15.86
N VAL A 237 17.60 -1.43 16.30
CA VAL A 237 17.04 -2.75 16.08
C VAL A 237 16.43 -2.77 14.68
N PRO A 238 16.67 -3.84 13.90
CA PRO A 238 16.10 -3.96 12.57
C PRO A 238 14.58 -3.80 12.63
N ARG A 239 14.05 -2.93 11.77
CA ARG A 239 12.61 -2.59 11.70
C ARG A 239 11.74 -3.75 11.26
N SER A 240 12.31 -4.90 10.93
CA SER A 240 11.60 -6.01 10.31
C SER A 240 10.43 -6.50 11.16
N ALA A 241 9.23 -6.49 10.59
CA ALA A 241 7.97 -7.02 11.11
C ALA A 241 7.99 -8.53 11.43
N LEU A 242 9.10 -9.19 11.15
CA LEU A 242 9.27 -10.63 11.25
C LEU A 242 9.60 -11.00 12.69
N ILE A 243 8.56 -11.37 13.43
CA ILE A 243 8.74 -12.17 14.65
C ILE A 243 8.65 -13.64 14.25
N PHE A 244 9.44 -14.49 14.89
CA PHE A 244 9.34 -15.94 14.74
C PHE A 244 8.64 -16.51 15.97
N ALA A 245 7.69 -17.43 15.78
CA ALA A 245 7.01 -18.09 16.89
C ALA A 245 7.97 -18.96 17.72
N ASP A 246 8.92 -19.62 17.04
CA ASP A 246 10.01 -20.36 17.70
C ASP A 246 11.38 -19.88 17.18
N PRO A 247 11.98 -18.85 17.79
CA PRO A 247 13.27 -18.34 17.37
C PRO A 247 14.42 -19.34 17.59
N THR A 248 14.23 -20.41 18.36
CA THR A 248 15.27 -21.43 18.57
C THR A 248 15.48 -22.33 17.37
N GLN A 249 14.52 -22.34 16.43
CA GLN A 249 14.57 -23.11 15.18
C GLN A 249 15.19 -22.33 14.02
N LEU A 250 15.69 -21.11 14.28
CA LEU A 250 16.26 -20.27 13.24
C LEU A 250 17.61 -20.83 12.72
N PRO A 251 17.82 -20.87 11.39
CA PRO A 251 19.13 -21.19 10.82
C PRO A 251 20.15 -20.08 11.14
N SER A 252 21.44 -20.43 11.11
CA SER A 252 22.52 -19.47 11.37
C SER A 252 22.42 -18.22 10.48
N VAL A 253 22.54 -17.04 11.09
CA VAL A 253 22.46 -15.73 10.41
C VAL A 253 23.60 -15.54 9.40
N GLU A 254 24.71 -16.26 9.56
CA GLU A 254 25.85 -16.25 8.62
C GLU A 254 25.46 -16.73 7.20
N THR A 255 24.29 -17.37 7.06
CA THR A 255 23.77 -17.87 5.77
C THR A 255 22.74 -16.94 5.11
N LEU A 256 22.41 -15.80 5.73
CA LEU A 256 21.36 -14.87 5.30
C LEU A 256 21.72 -14.07 4.03
N ASP A 257 22.97 -13.59 3.92
CA ASP A 257 23.34 -12.45 3.05
C ASP A 257 23.36 -12.72 1.53
N SER A 258 23.27 -13.97 1.08
CA SER A 258 23.16 -14.31 -0.35
C SER A 258 21.98 -15.21 -0.70
N ARG A 259 21.24 -15.69 0.31
CA ARG A 259 20.23 -16.74 0.18
C ARG A 259 19.03 -16.52 1.09
N ALA A 260 18.67 -15.26 1.36
CA ALA A 260 17.57 -14.90 2.26
C ALA A 260 16.25 -15.64 1.98
N THR A 261 15.92 -15.93 0.71
CA THR A 261 14.77 -16.77 0.35
C THR A 261 14.91 -18.20 0.86
N LEU A 262 16.05 -18.84 0.63
CA LEU A 262 16.32 -20.21 1.12
C LEU A 262 16.43 -20.25 2.65
N TRP A 263 17.03 -19.22 3.25
CA TRP A 263 17.09 -19.11 4.70
C TRP A 263 15.69 -19.05 5.33
N LEU A 264 14.75 -18.33 4.71
CA LEU A 264 13.36 -18.30 5.16
C LEU A 264 12.67 -19.66 5.01
N VAL A 265 12.91 -20.36 3.89
CA VAL A 265 12.38 -21.71 3.67
C VAL A 265 12.94 -22.69 4.70
N ASP A 266 14.25 -22.64 4.97
CA ASP A 266 14.92 -23.45 6.00
C ASP A 266 14.35 -23.16 7.39
N ALA A 267 14.14 -21.87 7.73
CA ALA A 267 13.54 -21.47 9.00
C ALA A 267 12.13 -22.02 9.17
N ILE A 268 11.31 -21.96 8.12
CA ILE A 268 9.94 -22.48 8.14
C ILE A 268 9.92 -24.00 8.24
N ALA A 269 10.77 -24.69 7.47
CA ALA A 269 10.90 -26.14 7.54
C ALA A 269 11.35 -26.65 8.92
N ASN A 270 12.19 -25.88 9.62
CA ASN A 270 12.59 -26.17 11.00
C ASN A 270 11.51 -25.80 12.04
N GLY A 271 10.41 -25.16 11.63
CA GLY A 271 9.29 -24.82 12.51
C GLY A 271 9.39 -23.43 13.16
N ALA A 272 10.26 -22.54 12.69
CA ALA A 272 10.42 -21.20 13.27
C ALA A 272 9.17 -20.31 13.12
N ARG A 273 8.35 -20.56 12.08
CA ARG A 273 7.05 -19.92 11.81
C ARG A 273 7.09 -18.38 11.92
N PRO A 274 7.51 -17.66 10.87
CA PRO A 274 7.54 -16.21 10.89
C PRO A 274 6.12 -15.66 10.96
N ARG A 275 5.91 -14.49 11.53
CA ARG A 275 4.59 -13.84 11.61
C ARG A 275 4.77 -12.33 11.62
N LEU A 276 3.77 -11.64 11.07
CA LEU A 276 3.69 -10.19 11.17
C LEU A 276 3.15 -9.83 12.56
N ALA A 277 3.93 -9.07 13.32
CA ALA A 277 3.52 -8.62 14.65
C ALA A 277 3.05 -7.17 14.64
N THR A 278 2.10 -6.87 15.54
CA THR A 278 1.70 -5.49 15.83
C THR A 278 2.76 -4.77 16.66
N ALA A 279 2.74 -3.44 16.67
CA ALA A 279 3.64 -2.67 17.52
C ALA A 279 3.46 -2.99 19.02
N THR A 280 2.22 -3.27 19.43
CA THR A 280 1.92 -3.66 20.82
C THR A 280 2.49 -5.02 21.20
N GLU A 281 2.50 -5.98 20.28
CA GLU A 281 3.11 -7.30 20.49
C GLU A 281 4.63 -7.20 20.61
N VAL A 282 5.28 -6.47 19.69
CA VAL A 282 6.73 -6.21 19.75
C VAL A 282 7.12 -5.57 21.08
N ALA A 283 6.40 -4.53 21.51
CA ALA A 283 6.68 -3.85 22.78
C ALA A 283 6.63 -4.80 23.99
N LYS A 284 5.69 -5.76 24.00
CA LYS A 284 5.57 -6.79 25.04
C LYS A 284 6.70 -7.83 24.96
N THR A 285 7.01 -8.31 23.76
CA THR A 285 8.00 -9.38 23.53
C THR A 285 9.42 -8.92 23.89
N TYR A 286 9.79 -7.69 23.56
CA TYR A 286 11.17 -7.21 23.75
C TYR A 286 11.43 -6.52 25.09
N LYS A 287 10.46 -6.53 26.04
CA LYS A 287 10.53 -5.82 27.33
C LYS A 287 11.28 -4.48 27.18
N ILE A 288 10.73 -3.57 26.38
CA ILE A 288 11.23 -2.19 26.39
C ILE A 288 11.03 -1.70 27.83
N PRO A 289 12.10 -1.39 28.58
CA PRO A 289 11.94 -1.05 29.98
C PRO A 289 11.03 0.19 30.08
N GLU A 290 9.97 0.08 30.87
CA GLU A 290 8.93 1.11 31.08
C GLU A 290 9.51 2.49 31.48
N THR A 291 10.78 2.55 31.86
CA THR A 291 11.52 3.78 32.14
C THR A 291 11.81 4.65 30.92
N ALA A 292 11.60 4.18 29.68
CA ALA A 292 11.65 5.02 28.48
C ALA A 292 10.29 5.68 28.13
N MET A 293 9.22 5.32 28.83
CA MET A 293 7.86 5.84 28.57
C MET A 293 7.39 6.90 29.58
N ALA A 294 8.19 7.19 30.62
CA ALA A 294 7.88 8.20 31.60
C ALA A 294 9.04 9.16 31.79
N THR A 295 9.10 10.22 30.98
CA THR A 295 9.52 11.56 31.42
C THR A 295 9.12 12.61 30.38
N THR A 296 8.18 13.47 30.82
CA THR A 296 7.90 14.89 30.47
C THR A 296 8.13 15.38 29.05
#